data_AF-A0AAV4UBR7-F1
#
_entry.id   AF-A0AAV4UBR7-F1
#
_cell.length_a   1.000
_cell.length_b   1.000
_cell.length_c   1.000
_cell.angle_alpha   90.00
_cell.angle_beta   90.00
_cell.angle_gamma   90.00
#
_symmetry.space_group_name_H-M   'P 1'
#
loop_
_entity.id
_entity.type
_entity.pdbx_description
1 polymer ?
#
loop_
_entity_poly.entity_id
_entity_poly.type
_entity_poly.pdbx_seq_one_letter_code
_entity_poly.pdbx_strand_id
1 'polypeptide(L)' 'MPSKKKKFNARFPPARIKKIMQTDEEIGKVAAAVPVIISRALELFVASLVKKTSVITKSRNAKTLTTTHL' A
#
# COMPACT_ATOMS: atom_id res chain seq x y z
N MET A 1 13.52 15.30 -25.27
CA MET A 1 14.20 14.84 -24.04
C MET A 1 13.72 13.42 -23.73
N PRO A 2 14.58 12.40 -23.59
CA PRO A 2 14.11 11.04 -23.34
C PRO A 2 13.64 10.94 -21.89
N SER A 3 12.33 10.74 -21.71
CA SER A 3 11.69 10.49 -20.42
C SER A 3 12.31 9.24 -19.79
N LYS A 4 13.06 9.40 -18.69
CA LYS A 4 13.64 8.28 -17.93
C LYS A 4 12.55 7.28 -17.59
N LYS A 5 12.53 6.12 -18.25
CA LYS A 5 11.68 4.97 -17.88
C LYS A 5 11.88 4.70 -16.38
N LYS A 6 10.81 4.74 -15.59
CA LYS A 6 10.86 4.43 -14.15
C LYS A 6 11.46 3.04 -13.97
N LYS A 7 12.63 2.94 -13.34
CA LYS A 7 13.40 1.69 -13.13
C LYS A 7 12.59 0.60 -12.40
N PHE A 8 11.54 0.98 -11.65
CA PHE A 8 10.63 0.06 -10.97
C PHE A 8 9.20 0.56 -11.09
N ASN A 9 8.29 -0.31 -11.59
CA ASN A 9 6.87 -0.03 -11.71
C ASN A 9 6.15 -0.30 -10.38
N ALA A 10 6.41 0.54 -9.38
CA ALA A 10 5.80 0.44 -8.05
C ALA A 10 4.50 1.28 -8.01
N ARG A 11 3.40 0.69 -7.51
CA ARG A 11 2.09 1.37 -7.40
C ARG A 11 2.13 2.54 -6.41
N PHE A 12 2.79 2.34 -5.27
CA PHE A 12 3.04 3.36 -4.25
C PHE A 12 4.48 3.90 -4.37
N PRO A 13 4.71 5.22 -4.19
CA PRO A 13 6.03 5.82 -4.30
C PRO A 13 7.04 5.25 -3.28
N PRO A 14 8.14 4.62 -3.74
CA PRO A 14 9.15 4.03 -2.84
C PRO A 14 9.78 5.06 -1.88
N ALA A 15 9.97 6.30 -2.32
CA ALA A 15 10.51 7.38 -1.49
C ALA A 15 9.58 7.74 -0.31
N ARG A 16 8.25 7.71 -0.53
CA ARG A 16 7.28 7.97 0.53
C ARG A 16 7.24 6.83 1.53
N ILE A 17 7.28 5.58 1.05
CA ILE A 17 7.38 4.39 1.91
C ILE A 17 8.63 4.47 2.77
N LYS A 18 9.80 4.76 2.18
CA LYS A 18 11.05 4.95 2.93
C LYS A 18 10.92 6.04 4.00
N LYS A 19 10.35 7.20 3.67
CA LYS A 19 10.17 8.30 4.63
C LYS A 19 9.29 7.90 5.82
N ILE A 20 8.24 7.11 5.58
CA ILE A 20 7.37 6.59 6.66
C ILE A 20 8.09 5.52 7.47
N MET A 21 8.81 4.59 6.83
CA MET A 21 9.61 3.59 7.56
C MET A 21 10.63 4.25 8.49
N GLN A 22 11.29 5.32 8.04
CA GLN A 22 12.29 6.04 8.85
C GLN A 22 11.69 6.97 9.92
N THR A 23 10.36 6.97 10.13
CA THR A 23 9.80 7.59 11.35
C THR A 23 9.98 6.71 12.58
N ASP A 24 10.24 5.42 12.36
CA ASP A 24 10.62 4.48 13.40
C ASP A 24 12.14 4.54 13.60
N GLU A 25 12.57 4.90 14.81
CA GLU A 25 13.99 5.07 15.16
C GLU A 25 14.77 3.75 15.14
N GLU A 26 14.08 2.61 15.30
CA GLU A 26 14.71 1.29 15.21
C GLU A 26 15.04 0.91 13.75
N ILE A 27 14.39 1.56 12.77
CA ILE A 27 14.63 1.33 11.34
C ILE A 27 15.82 2.17 10.86
N GLY A 28 17.00 1.55 10.90
CA GLY A 28 18.26 2.13 10.40
C GLY A 28 18.36 2.21 8.86
N LYS A 29 19.45 1.68 8.29
CA LYS A 29 19.68 1.73 6.84
C LYS A 29 18.78 0.73 6.11
N VAL A 30 17.97 1.22 5.17
CA VAL A 30 17.05 0.40 4.38
C VAL A 30 17.63 0.16 2.98
N ALA A 31 17.66 -1.10 2.54
CA ALA A 31 18.07 -1.48 1.19
C ALA A 31 17.09 -0.94 0.13
N ALA A 32 17.60 -0.56 -1.05
CA ALA A 32 16.80 0.09 -2.09
C ALA A 32 15.61 -0.75 -2.61
N ALA A 33 15.70 -2.08 -2.53
CA ALA A 33 14.63 -2.99 -2.93
C ALA A 33 13.46 -3.04 -1.93
N VAL A 34 13.69 -2.77 -0.64
CA VAL A 34 12.69 -2.96 0.41
C VAL A 34 11.45 -2.08 0.22
N PRO A 35 11.56 -0.75 -0.03
CA PRO A 35 10.38 0.08 -0.27
C PRO A 35 9.60 -0.32 -1.54
N VAL A 36 10.27 -0.92 -2.53
CA VAL A 36 9.62 -1.43 -3.76
C VAL A 36 8.81 -2.69 -3.45
N ILE A 37 9.33 -3.61 -2.65
CA ILE A 37 8.62 -4.82 -2.22
C ILE A 37 7.41 -4.45 -1.34
N ILE A 38 7.59 -3.52 -0.40
CA ILE A 38 6.49 -3.04 0.45
C ILE A 38 5.38 -2.41 -0.39
N SER A 39 5.71 -1.69 -1.46
CA SER A 39 4.72 -1.15 -2.41
C SER A 39 3.81 -2.26 -2.97
N ARG A 40 4.39 -3.42 -3.31
CA ARG A 40 3.62 -4.58 -3.79
C ARG A 40 2.83 -5.26 -2.67
N ALA A 41 3.40 -5.38 -1.47
CA ALA A 41 2.70 -5.94 -0.32
C ALA A 41 1.48 -5.09 0.06
N LEU A 42 1.60 -3.76 0.04
CA LEU A 42 0.51 -2.83 0.29
C LEU A 42 -0.61 -2.96 -0.76
N GLU A 43 -0.27 -3.17 -2.03
CA GLU A 43 -1.26 -3.42 -3.09
C GLU A 43 -2.09 -4.68 -2.81
N LEU A 44 -1.43 -5.78 -2.45
CA LEU A 44 -2.11 -7.04 -2.08
C LEU A 44 -2.94 -6.90 -0.81
N PHE A 45 -2.41 -6.19 0.19
CA PHE A 45 -3.10 -5.94 1.45
C PHE A 45 -4.40 -5.15 1.23
N VAL A 46 -4.34 -4.03 0.51
CA VAL A 46 -5.52 -3.20 0.22
C VAL A 46 -6.56 -3.98 -0.60
N ALA A 47 -6.13 -4.76 -1.60
CA ALA A 47 -7.03 -5.60 -2.38
C ALA A 47 -7.75 -6.64 -1.50
N SER A 48 -7.02 -7.31 -0.60
CA SER A 48 -7.60 -8.26 0.35
C SER A 48 -8.55 -7.58 1.34
N LEU A 49 -8.17 -6.44 1.90
CA LEU A 49 -8.99 -5.67 2.84
C LEU A 49 -10.31 -5.23 2.19
N VAL A 50 -10.26 -4.61 1.01
CA VAL A 50 -11.44 -4.16 0.27
C VAL A 50 -12.34 -5.34 -0.10
N LYS A 51 -11.76 -6.48 -0.51
CA LYS A 51 -12.55 -7.68 -0.84
C LYS A 51 -13.34 -8.19 0.36
N LYS A 52 -12.69 -8.31 1.53
CA LYS A 52 -13.34 -8.82 2.76
C LYS A 52 -14.41 -7.87 3.28
N THR A 53 -14.08 -6.59 3.38
CA THR A 53 -15.00 -5.53 3.86
C THR A 53 -16.18 -5.31 2.92
N SER A 54 -16.00 -5.51 1.60
CA SER A 54 -17.10 -5.45 0.63
C SER A 54 -18.16 -6.54 0.86
N VAL A 55 -17.74 -7.75 1.30
CA VAL A 55 -18.68 -8.82 1.65
C VAL A 55 -19.57 -8.38 2.82
N ILE A 56 -18.97 -7.83 3.88
CA ILE A 56 -19.69 -7.33 5.07
C ILE A 56 -20.61 -6.15 4.71
N THR A 57 -20.12 -5.23 3.87
CA THR A 57 -20.90 -4.07 3.41
C THR A 57 -22.17 -4.52 2.68
N LYS A 58 -22.03 -5.48 1.76
CA LYS A 58 -23.16 -6.03 1.00
C LYS A 58 -24.12 -6.84 1.88
N SER A 59 -23.60 -7.62 2.84
CA SER A 59 -24.45 -8.40 3.76
C SER A 59 -25.30 -7.53 4.68
N ARG A 60 -24.92 -6.26 4.88
CA ARG A 60 -25.69 -5.24 5.62
C ARG A 60 -26.56 -4.36 4.72
N ASN A 61 -26.76 -4.75 3.45
CA ASN A 61 -27.49 -3.99 2.44
C ASN A 61 -26.96 -2.55 2.23
N ALA A 62 -25.71 -2.29 2.62
CA ALA A 62 -25.06 -1.02 2.39
C ALA A 62 -24.38 -1.00 1.01
N LYS A 63 -24.33 0.19 0.41
CA LYS A 63 -23.61 0.44 -0.85
C LYS A 63 -22.28 1.17 -0.64
N THR A 64 -22.07 1.70 0.56
CA THR A 64 -20.89 2.47 0.94
C THR A 64 -20.17 1.76 2.08
N LEU A 65 -18.86 1.57 1.93
CA LEU A 65 -18.00 1.05 3.00
C LEU A 65 -17.80 2.15 4.05
N THR A 66 -18.10 1.83 5.30
CA THR A 66 -17.87 2.69 6.46
C THR A 66 -17.01 1.95 7.48
N THR A 67 -16.60 2.63 8.55
CA THR A 67 -15.79 2.04 9.63
C THR A 67 -16.47 0.87 10.33
N THR A 68 -17.79 0.75 10.26
CA THR A 68 -18.54 -0.37 10.87
C THR A 68 -18.44 -1.68 10.07
N HIS A 69 -17.89 -1.63 8.85
CA HIS A 69 -17.67 -2.80 7.97
C HIS A 69 -16.21 -3.28 7.96
N LEU A 70 -15.30 -2.50 8.57
CA LEU A 70 -13.91 -2.87 8.83
C LEU A 70 -13.83 -3.80 10.04
#